data_AF-A0A6B2F888-F1
#
_entry.id   AF-A0A6B2F888-F1
#
_cell.length_a   1.000
_cell.length_b   1.000
_cell.length_c   1.000
_cell.angle_alpha   90.00
_cell.angle_beta   90.00
_cell.angle_gamma   90.00
#
_symmetry.space_group_name_H-M   'P 1'
#
loop_
_entity.id
_entity.type
_entity.pdbx_description
1 polymer ?
#
loop_
_entity_poly.entity_id
_entity_poly.type
_entity_poly.pdbx_seq_one_letter_code
_entity_poly.pdbx_strand_id
1 'polypeptide(L)'
;MPMYKDEVDPTLQALEFRQEEILKRLYELKAAVDGLSKMIQTPDADFDATNIIQTDDHVSLTVSSAELDSLLGKDYGGLKDIVINASPSFPPLSLLILHSFLCEKYKILSTVHTHSSVKNVPEKLLKCFGEQTKKQSRHEYQLGVTLIWKDVPKPQMKFSVQTMCPIEGEGNIARFLFSLLGAKHNAVTATLIDSWVDTALFQLHGGSNKEKAAVLRGMNATLGKTSWLVGNELTVADVVAWCALQQTGGTEAVPAHVQKWLRSCENLAPFNAALKLLK
;
A
#
# COMPACT_ATOMS: atom_id res chain seq x y z
N MET A 1 -51.91 9.21 -65.28
CA MET A 1 -50.81 9.66 -64.41
C MET A 1 -51.20 9.34 -62.97
N PRO A 2 -50.58 8.34 -62.31
CA PRO A 2 -50.68 8.19 -60.86
C PRO A 2 -49.44 8.80 -60.18
N MET A 3 -49.67 9.60 -59.13
CA MET A 3 -48.63 10.09 -58.22
C MET A 3 -48.14 8.95 -57.32
N TYR A 4 -46.84 8.67 -57.32
CA TYR A 4 -46.20 7.86 -56.29
C TYR A 4 -46.14 8.67 -54.99
N LYS A 5 -46.69 8.11 -53.91
CA LYS A 5 -46.43 8.58 -52.55
C LYS A 5 -45.12 7.93 -52.10
N ASP A 6 -44.13 8.76 -51.78
CA ASP A 6 -42.92 8.33 -51.09
C ASP A 6 -43.30 7.92 -49.65
N GLU A 7 -43.50 6.61 -49.42
CA GLU A 7 -43.55 6.07 -48.07
C GLU A 7 -42.13 6.02 -47.51
N VAL A 8 -41.84 6.90 -46.54
CA VAL A 8 -40.56 6.94 -45.83
C VAL A 8 -40.41 5.66 -45.00
N ASP A 9 -39.29 4.96 -45.19
CA ASP A 9 -38.97 3.70 -44.52
C ASP A 9 -39.01 3.87 -42.98
N PRO A 10 -39.87 3.11 -42.26
CA PRO A 10 -39.99 3.19 -40.80
C PRO A 10 -38.68 2.93 -40.05
N THR A 11 -37.78 2.15 -40.64
CA THR A 11 -36.47 1.85 -40.06
C THR A 11 -35.53 3.05 -40.14
N LEU A 12 -35.65 3.86 -41.19
CA LEU A 12 -34.90 5.10 -41.36
C LEU A 12 -35.35 6.15 -40.33
N GLN A 13 -36.66 6.29 -40.11
CA GLN A 13 -37.20 7.19 -39.09
C GLN A 13 -36.77 6.80 -37.67
N ALA A 14 -36.75 5.50 -37.35
CA ALA A 14 -36.29 5.01 -36.06
C ALA A 14 -34.78 5.30 -35.85
N LEU A 15 -33.99 5.24 -36.92
CA LEU A 15 -32.57 5.56 -36.88
C LEU A 15 -32.33 7.06 -36.69
N GLU A 16 -33.05 7.91 -37.43
CA GLU A 16 -33.00 9.37 -37.28
C GLU A 16 -33.36 9.80 -35.86
N PHE A 17 -34.44 9.26 -35.30
CA PHE A 17 -34.85 9.54 -33.92
C PHE A 17 -33.75 9.16 -32.91
N ARG A 18 -33.10 8.00 -33.09
CA ARG A 18 -32.01 7.57 -32.22
C ARG A 18 -30.78 8.47 -32.35
N GLN A 19 -30.48 8.95 -33.56
CA GLN A 19 -29.37 9.87 -33.80
C GLN A 19 -29.62 11.23 -33.13
N GLU A 20 -30.84 11.76 -33.20
CA GLU A 20 -31.23 12.99 -32.51
C GLU A 20 -31.13 12.84 -30.98
N GLU A 21 -31.54 11.69 -30.43
CA GLU A 21 -31.45 11.45 -28.99
C GLU A 21 -29.98 11.36 -28.52
N ILE A 22 -29.11 10.72 -29.30
CA ILE A 22 -27.67 10.67 -29.00
C ILE A 22 -27.05 12.06 -29.06
N LEU A 23 -27.38 12.87 -30.07
CA LEU A 23 -26.89 14.25 -30.18
C LEU A 23 -27.33 15.09 -28.97
N LYS A 24 -28.59 14.96 -28.55
CA LYS A 24 -29.09 15.65 -27.36
C LYS A 24 -28.30 15.29 -26.09
N ARG A 25 -28.05 13.99 -25.87
CA ARG A 25 -27.24 13.51 -24.74
C ARG A 25 -25.79 14.02 -24.79
N LEU A 26 -25.21 14.13 -25.98
CA LEU A 26 -23.86 14.68 -26.16
C LEU A 26 -23.79 16.18 -25.85
N TYR A 27 -24.82 16.95 -26.22
CA TYR A 27 -24.90 18.36 -25.85
C TYR A 27 -25.05 18.57 -24.33
N GLU A 28 -25.89 17.76 -23.68
CA GLU A 28 -26.05 17.79 -22.22
C GLU A 28 -24.74 17.44 -21.50
N LEU A 29 -24.03 16.41 -21.98
CA LEU A 29 -22.74 16.00 -21.42
C LEU A 29 -21.68 17.07 -21.61
N LYS A 30 -21.62 17.72 -22.78
CA LYS A 30 -20.71 18.83 -23.03
C LYS A 30 -20.98 20.00 -22.08
N ALA A 31 -22.25 20.36 -21.87
CA ALA A 31 -22.61 21.43 -20.96
C ALA A 31 -22.19 21.12 -19.50
N ALA A 32 -22.33 19.87 -19.07
CA ALA A 32 -21.89 19.42 -17.74
C ALA A 32 -20.36 19.51 -17.59
N VAL A 33 -19.60 19.08 -18.60
CA VAL A 33 -18.13 19.16 -18.62
C VAL A 33 -17.65 20.62 -18.63
N ASP A 34 -18.26 21.48 -19.44
CA ASP A 34 -17.93 22.90 -19.49
C ASP A 34 -18.25 23.60 -18.15
N GLY A 35 -19.33 23.21 -17.48
CA GLY A 35 -19.67 23.68 -16.13
C GLY A 35 -18.64 23.27 -15.08
N LEU A 36 -18.18 22.03 -15.12
CA LEU A 36 -17.16 21.51 -14.20
C LEU A 36 -15.79 22.16 -14.46
N SER A 37 -15.42 22.37 -15.72
CA SER A 37 -14.17 23.05 -16.07
C SER A 37 -14.12 24.49 -15.56
N LYS A 38 -15.25 25.20 -15.54
CA LYS A 38 -15.33 26.56 -14.96
C LYS A 38 -15.20 26.55 -13.44
N MET A 39 -15.69 25.51 -12.77
CA MET A 39 -15.58 25.37 -11.31
C MET A 39 -14.14 25.07 -10.86
N ILE A 40 -13.33 24.45 -11.73
CA ILE A 40 -11.91 24.18 -11.44
C ILE A 40 -11.02 25.41 -11.72
N GLN A 41 -11.47 26.35 -12.56
CA GLN A 41 -10.70 27.52 -12.97
C GLN A 41 -10.97 28.79 -12.15
N THR A 42 -11.82 28.76 -11.12
CA THR A 42 -11.93 29.89 -10.18
C THR A 42 -10.70 29.91 -9.27
N PRO A 43 -9.81 30.90 -9.38
CA PRO A 43 -8.69 31.04 -8.47
C PRO A 43 -9.21 31.74 -7.22
N ASP A 44 -9.37 31.00 -6.13
CA ASP A 44 -9.48 31.64 -4.82
C ASP A 44 -8.11 32.19 -4.45
N ALA A 45 -8.06 33.52 -4.37
CA ALA A 45 -6.94 34.32 -3.95
C ALA A 45 -6.72 34.21 -2.43
N ASP A 46 -5.46 34.42 -2.05
CA ASP A 46 -4.89 34.66 -0.72
C ASP A 46 -4.99 33.55 0.34
N PHE A 47 -3.85 32.89 0.56
CA PHE A 47 -3.38 32.68 1.92
C PHE A 47 -1.86 32.91 2.00
N ASP A 48 -1.49 33.93 2.79
CA ASP A 48 -0.16 34.49 2.95
C ASP A 48 0.91 33.46 3.32
N ALA A 49 2.02 33.55 2.60
CA ALA A 49 3.29 32.94 2.95
C ALA A 49 4.00 33.83 3.99
N THR A 50 3.89 33.51 5.28
CA THR A 50 4.92 33.76 6.30
C THR A 50 4.48 33.16 7.64
N ASN A 51 5.16 32.10 8.08
CA ASN A 51 5.66 31.94 9.45
C ASN A 51 6.34 30.57 9.59
N ILE A 52 7.65 30.60 9.39
CA ILE A 52 8.59 29.67 10.01
C ILE A 52 8.54 29.98 11.51
N ILE A 53 8.21 28.99 12.35
CA ILE A 53 8.83 28.69 13.65
C ILE A 53 8.29 27.34 14.14
N GLN A 54 9.23 26.57 14.68
CA GLN A 54 9.10 25.26 15.30
C GLN A 54 8.01 25.21 16.38
N THR A 55 7.23 24.14 16.39
CA THR A 55 6.75 23.52 17.63
C THR A 55 6.88 22.01 17.52
N ASP A 56 7.75 21.46 18.38
CA ASP A 56 7.76 20.06 18.81
C ASP A 56 6.37 19.74 19.37
N ASP A 57 5.54 19.04 18.61
CA ASP A 57 4.27 18.51 19.10
C ASP A 57 4.34 16.99 19.12
N HIS A 58 4.39 16.44 20.34
CA HIS A 58 4.07 15.05 20.62
C HIS A 58 2.68 14.72 20.05
N VAL A 59 2.65 13.98 18.94
CA VAL A 59 1.40 13.64 18.23
C VAL A 59 0.62 12.59 19.03
N SER A 60 -0.59 12.98 19.44
CA SER A 60 -1.61 12.11 20.02
C SER A 60 -2.06 11.03 19.00
N LEU A 61 -2.19 9.78 19.46
CA LEU A 61 -2.43 8.55 18.69
C LEU A 61 -3.84 8.40 18.09
N THR A 62 -4.54 9.48 17.75
CA THR A 62 -5.81 9.40 17.01
C THR A 62 -5.76 10.32 15.81
N VAL A 63 -5.32 9.76 14.68
CA VAL A 63 -5.28 10.46 13.40
C VAL A 63 -6.66 10.43 12.74
N SER A 64 -7.13 11.61 12.31
CA SER A 64 -8.41 11.78 11.62
C SER A 64 -8.36 11.23 10.19
N SER A 65 -9.52 10.85 9.61
CA SER A 65 -9.64 10.46 8.20
C SER A 65 -8.94 11.43 7.25
N ALA A 66 -8.93 12.72 7.60
CA ALA A 66 -8.37 13.80 6.78
C ALA A 66 -6.86 13.65 6.48
N GLU A 67 -6.06 13.06 7.38
CA GLU A 67 -4.64 12.83 7.11
C GLU A 67 -4.44 11.72 6.09
N LEU A 68 -5.23 10.64 6.21
CA LEU A 68 -5.23 9.53 5.24
C LEU A 68 -5.80 9.96 3.88
N ASP A 69 -6.76 10.89 3.87
CA ASP A 69 -7.29 11.54 2.66
C ASP A 69 -6.27 12.47 2.01
N SER A 70 -5.46 13.19 2.80
CA SER A 70 -4.36 14.00 2.30
C SER A 70 -3.26 13.15 1.64
N LEU A 71 -2.92 12.00 2.24
CA LEU A 71 -1.89 11.10 1.71
C LEU A 71 -2.32 10.40 0.42
N LEU A 72 -3.59 10.00 0.32
CA LEU A 72 -4.11 9.23 -0.81
C LEU A 72 -4.74 10.11 -1.89
N GLY A 73 -5.10 11.35 -1.58
CA GLY A 73 -5.86 12.24 -2.46
C GLY A 73 -7.36 12.25 -2.14
N LYS A 74 -8.04 13.32 -2.58
CA LYS A 74 -9.44 13.65 -2.22
C LYS A 74 -10.52 12.82 -2.91
N ASP A 75 -10.16 11.92 -3.84
CA ASP A 75 -11.13 11.28 -4.75
C ASP A 75 -11.65 9.90 -4.28
N TYR A 76 -11.26 9.44 -3.09
CA TYR A 76 -11.66 8.13 -2.57
C TYR A 76 -12.80 8.26 -1.55
N GLY A 77 -13.99 8.65 -2.01
CA GLY A 77 -15.20 8.87 -1.18
C GLY A 77 -15.83 7.62 -0.55
N GLY A 78 -15.06 6.54 -0.32
CA GLY A 78 -15.51 5.28 0.28
C GLY A 78 -14.38 4.57 1.03
N LEU A 79 -14.68 3.39 1.62
CA LEU A 79 -13.64 2.58 2.27
C LEU A 79 -12.52 2.27 1.28
N LYS A 80 -11.31 2.65 1.65
CA LYS A 80 -10.10 2.44 0.87
C LYS A 80 -9.64 0.99 1.05
N ASP A 81 -9.98 0.15 0.07
CA ASP A 81 -9.67 -1.28 0.07
C ASP A 81 -8.31 -1.57 -0.57
N ILE A 82 -7.43 -2.18 0.23
CA ILE A 82 -6.15 -2.76 -0.15
C ILE A 82 -6.35 -4.27 -0.28
N VAL A 83 -6.11 -4.83 -1.46
CA VAL A 83 -6.16 -6.27 -1.72
C VAL A 83 -4.77 -6.77 -2.07
N ILE A 84 -4.24 -7.70 -1.28
CA ILE A 84 -2.91 -8.29 -1.46
C ILE A 84 -3.10 -9.77 -1.81
N ASN A 85 -2.55 -10.19 -2.94
CA ASN A 85 -2.39 -11.60 -3.29
C ASN A 85 -0.98 -12.04 -2.94
N ALA A 86 -0.83 -13.14 -2.20
CA ALA A 86 0.47 -13.67 -1.83
C ALA A 86 0.47 -15.20 -1.81
N SER A 87 1.62 -15.81 -2.08
CA SER A 87 1.78 -17.26 -2.00
C SER A 87 2.03 -17.69 -0.55
N PRO A 88 1.32 -18.71 -0.04
CA PRO A 88 1.60 -19.25 1.30
C PRO A 88 2.92 -20.02 1.37
N SER A 89 3.50 -20.41 0.23
CA SER A 89 4.83 -21.02 0.17
C SER A 89 5.94 -20.02 0.49
N PHE A 90 5.68 -18.72 0.26
CA PHE A 90 6.60 -17.63 0.55
C PHE A 90 5.82 -16.47 1.22
N PRO A 91 5.41 -16.61 2.50
CA PRO A 91 4.62 -15.60 3.19
C PRO A 91 5.38 -14.26 3.29
N PRO A 92 4.77 -13.14 2.84
CA PRO A 92 5.45 -11.84 2.83
C PRO A 92 5.40 -11.19 4.22
N LEU A 93 6.37 -11.53 5.07
CA LEU A 93 6.40 -11.12 6.48
C LEU A 93 6.39 -9.61 6.66
N SER A 94 7.07 -8.87 5.78
CA SER A 94 7.12 -7.40 5.90
C SER A 94 5.73 -6.80 5.83
N LEU A 95 4.85 -7.37 5.00
CA LEU A 95 3.47 -6.91 4.85
C LEU A 95 2.62 -7.20 6.10
N LEU A 96 2.90 -8.30 6.81
CA LEU A 96 2.21 -8.64 8.06
C LEU A 96 2.63 -7.71 9.21
N ILE A 97 3.91 -7.35 9.27
CA ILE A 97 4.42 -6.37 10.22
C ILE A 97 3.82 -4.99 9.94
N LEU A 98 3.83 -4.56 8.69
CA LEU A 98 3.27 -3.27 8.27
C LEU A 98 1.77 -3.19 8.51
N HIS A 99 1.04 -4.28 8.30
CA HIS A 99 -0.38 -4.37 8.68
C HIS A 99 -0.58 -4.09 10.17
N SER A 100 0.25 -4.67 11.05
CA SER A 100 0.16 -4.43 12.50
C SER A 100 0.43 -2.96 12.85
N PHE A 101 1.45 -2.33 12.24
CA PHE A 101 1.69 -0.89 12.41
C PHE A 101 0.52 -0.03 11.94
N LEU A 102 -0.10 -0.40 10.82
CA LEU A 102 -1.28 0.31 10.34
C LEU A 102 -2.47 0.13 11.28
N CYS A 103 -2.63 -1.03 11.91
CA CYS A 103 -3.65 -1.27 12.94
C CYS A 103 -3.44 -0.44 14.21
N GLU A 104 -2.21 -0.05 14.52
CA GLU A 104 -1.93 0.87 15.63
C GLU A 104 -2.36 2.31 15.31
N LYS A 105 -2.34 2.71 14.03
CA LYS A 105 -2.67 4.07 13.57
C LYS A 105 -4.12 4.24 13.08
N TYR A 106 -4.71 3.19 12.53
CA TYR A 106 -5.99 3.23 11.82
C TYR A 106 -6.95 2.14 12.27
N LYS A 107 -8.26 2.41 12.15
CA LYS A 107 -9.29 1.37 12.24
C LYS A 107 -9.31 0.55 10.96
N ILE A 108 -8.75 -0.66 10.99
CA ILE A 108 -8.59 -1.52 9.81
C ILE A 108 -9.54 -2.72 9.85
N LEU A 109 -10.34 -2.87 8.79
CA LEU A 109 -11.08 -4.11 8.54
C LEU A 109 -10.16 -5.11 7.85
N SER A 110 -9.75 -6.14 8.57
CA SER A 110 -8.79 -7.13 8.08
C SER A 110 -9.51 -8.41 7.64
N THR A 111 -9.16 -8.96 6.49
CA THR A 111 -9.76 -10.21 6.02
C THR A 111 -8.70 -11.09 5.37
N VAL A 112 -8.84 -12.41 5.57
CA VAL A 112 -7.97 -13.42 4.95
C VAL A 112 -8.85 -14.38 4.16
N HIS A 113 -8.50 -14.58 2.90
CA HIS A 113 -9.15 -15.51 1.99
C HIS A 113 -8.14 -16.49 1.40
N THR A 114 -8.63 -17.62 0.90
CA THR A 114 -7.83 -18.59 0.14
C THR A 114 -8.41 -18.71 -1.26
N HIS A 115 -7.58 -18.49 -2.26
CA HIS A 115 -7.94 -18.66 -3.66
C HIS A 115 -7.88 -20.14 -4.06
N SER A 116 -8.70 -20.56 -5.03
CA SER A 116 -8.80 -21.95 -5.49
C SER A 116 -7.50 -22.55 -6.04
N SER A 117 -6.53 -21.71 -6.41
CA SER A 117 -5.21 -22.17 -6.85
C SER A 117 -4.34 -22.75 -5.73
N VAL A 118 -4.77 -22.62 -4.47
CA VAL A 118 -4.08 -23.18 -3.31
C VAL A 118 -5.07 -24.02 -2.52
N LYS A 119 -4.67 -25.24 -2.13
CA LYS A 119 -5.55 -26.18 -1.41
C LYS A 119 -5.31 -26.22 0.10
N ASN A 120 -4.05 -26.18 0.53
CA ASN A 120 -3.67 -26.38 1.92
C ASN A 120 -2.87 -25.19 2.43
N VAL A 121 -3.55 -24.20 3.02
CA VAL A 121 -2.90 -23.08 3.70
C VAL A 121 -2.76 -23.42 5.19
N PRO A 122 -1.56 -23.32 5.79
CA PRO A 122 -1.36 -23.51 7.22
C PRO A 122 -2.29 -22.64 8.08
N GLU A 123 -2.80 -23.18 9.19
CA GLU A 123 -3.77 -22.48 10.05
C GLU A 123 -3.23 -21.13 10.58
N LYS A 124 -1.95 -21.09 10.94
CA LYS A 124 -1.27 -19.84 11.36
C LYS A 124 -1.34 -18.74 10.31
N LEU A 125 -1.28 -19.09 9.02
CA LEU A 125 -1.41 -18.15 7.91
C LEU A 125 -2.86 -17.75 7.65
N LEU A 126 -3.82 -18.64 7.89
CA LEU A 126 -5.25 -18.31 7.83
C LEU A 126 -5.66 -17.32 8.94
N LYS A 127 -4.97 -17.37 10.07
CA LYS A 127 -5.20 -16.51 11.25
C LYS A 127 -4.13 -15.41 11.39
N CYS A 128 -3.39 -15.07 10.34
CA CYS A 128 -2.24 -14.16 10.42
C CYS A 128 -2.61 -12.72 10.85
N PHE A 129 -3.86 -12.31 10.67
CA PHE A 129 -4.39 -11.03 11.16
C PHE A 129 -5.13 -11.14 12.51
N GLY A 130 -5.04 -12.28 13.20
CA GLY A 130 -5.75 -12.53 14.44
C GLY A 130 -7.25 -12.78 14.26
N GLU A 131 -7.98 -12.82 15.38
CA GLU A 131 -9.43 -13.02 15.40
C GLU A 131 -10.17 -11.77 14.91
N GLN A 132 -11.05 -11.95 13.92
CA GLN A 132 -11.82 -10.84 13.36
C GLN A 132 -13.05 -10.54 14.22
N THR A 133 -13.06 -9.37 14.85
CA THR A 133 -14.20 -8.90 15.66
C THR A 133 -15.31 -8.40 14.73
N LYS A 134 -16.19 -9.29 14.27
CA LYS A 134 -17.27 -9.02 13.28
C LYS A 134 -18.43 -8.13 13.78
N LYS A 135 -18.22 -7.26 14.77
CA LYS A 135 -19.33 -6.55 15.45
C LYS A 135 -19.55 -5.11 14.97
N GLN A 136 -18.63 -4.53 14.22
CA GLN A 136 -18.71 -3.13 13.78
C GLN A 136 -19.16 -3.01 12.33
N SER A 137 -19.81 -1.89 12.02
CA SER A 137 -20.24 -1.63 10.66
C SER A 137 -19.07 -1.24 9.76
N ARG A 138 -19.15 -1.60 8.47
CA ARG A 138 -18.07 -1.36 7.49
C ARG A 138 -17.66 0.12 7.40
N HIS A 139 -18.61 1.03 7.61
CA HIS A 139 -18.37 2.48 7.54
C HIS A 139 -17.58 3.04 8.74
N GLU A 140 -17.37 2.25 9.80
CA GLU A 140 -16.58 2.67 10.96
C GLU A 140 -15.07 2.47 10.74
N TYR A 141 -14.69 1.71 9.70
CA TYR A 141 -13.30 1.45 9.34
C TYR A 141 -12.77 2.51 8.37
N GLN A 142 -11.48 2.82 8.49
CA GLN A 142 -10.77 3.77 7.64
C GLN A 142 -10.11 3.07 6.45
N LEU A 143 -9.63 1.84 6.66
CA LEU A 143 -8.98 1.02 5.64
C LEU A 143 -9.56 -0.40 5.66
N GLY A 144 -9.74 -0.98 4.48
CA GLY A 144 -9.93 -2.42 4.32
C GLY A 144 -8.62 -3.05 3.88
N VAL A 145 -8.16 -4.10 4.56
CA VAL A 145 -7.00 -4.89 4.15
C VAL A 145 -7.43 -6.34 3.95
N THR A 146 -7.37 -6.79 2.71
CA THR A 146 -7.73 -8.15 2.30
C THR A 146 -6.48 -8.89 1.84
N LEU A 147 -6.09 -9.95 2.55
CA LEU A 147 -5.05 -10.87 2.12
C LEU A 147 -5.68 -12.09 1.46
N ILE A 148 -5.26 -12.41 0.25
CA ILE A 148 -5.69 -13.58 -0.49
C ILE A 148 -4.48 -14.49 -0.68
N TRP A 149 -4.50 -15.64 -0.01
CA TRP A 149 -3.53 -16.71 -0.27
C TRP A 149 -3.81 -17.30 -1.65
N LYS A 150 -2.90 -17.06 -2.58
CA LYS A 150 -3.02 -17.40 -4.00
C LYS A 150 -1.67 -17.85 -4.52
N ASP A 151 -1.66 -18.85 -5.39
CA ASP A 151 -0.45 -19.23 -6.11
C ASP A 151 -0.07 -18.12 -7.11
N VAL A 152 0.87 -17.27 -6.68
CA VAL A 152 1.44 -16.16 -7.45
C VAL A 152 2.96 -16.17 -7.28
N PRO A 153 3.74 -15.85 -8.34
CA PRO A 153 5.20 -15.88 -8.27
C PRO A 153 5.78 -14.75 -7.41
N LYS A 154 5.06 -13.63 -7.29
CA LYS A 154 5.41 -12.48 -6.46
C LYS A 154 4.14 -11.95 -5.79
N PRO A 155 4.24 -11.35 -4.59
CA PRO A 155 3.11 -10.63 -4.00
C PRO A 155 2.61 -9.53 -4.94
N GLN A 156 1.30 -9.38 -5.03
CA GLN A 156 0.64 -8.36 -5.86
C GLN A 156 -0.40 -7.61 -5.03
N MET A 157 -0.38 -6.29 -5.07
CA MET A 157 -1.36 -5.44 -4.42
C MET A 157 -2.23 -4.73 -5.45
N LYS A 158 -3.52 -4.59 -5.16
CA LYS A 158 -4.43 -3.64 -5.80
C LYS A 158 -4.99 -2.70 -4.74
N PHE A 159 -4.98 -1.42 -5.04
CA PHE A 159 -5.66 -0.40 -4.25
C PHE A 159 -6.88 0.09 -5.05
N SER A 160 -8.07 0.12 -4.44
CA SER A 160 -9.31 0.57 -5.10
C SER A 160 -9.53 -0.13 -6.46
N VAL A 161 -9.84 -1.43 -6.39
CA VAL A 161 -9.77 -2.50 -7.42
C VAL A 161 -10.29 -2.14 -8.84
N GLN A 162 -11.08 -1.08 -9.02
CA GLN A 162 -11.69 -0.72 -10.30
C GLN A 162 -10.79 0.04 -11.28
N THR A 163 -9.72 0.72 -10.81
CA THR A 163 -8.99 1.68 -11.67
C THR A 163 -7.46 1.55 -11.66
N MET A 164 -6.88 0.71 -10.81
CA MET A 164 -5.42 0.65 -10.64
C MET A 164 -4.75 -0.56 -11.31
N CYS A 165 -3.58 -0.32 -11.91
CA CYS A 165 -2.61 -1.36 -12.28
C CYS A 165 -2.12 -2.10 -11.00
N PRO A 166 -2.02 -3.44 -10.99
CA PRO A 166 -1.44 -4.16 -9.87
C PRO A 166 0.00 -3.70 -9.57
N ILE A 167 0.29 -3.45 -8.30
CA ILE A 167 1.66 -3.24 -7.82
C ILE A 167 2.26 -4.59 -7.49
N GLU A 168 3.38 -4.95 -8.13
CA GLU A 168 4.05 -6.22 -7.90
C GLU A 168 5.31 -6.07 -7.05
N GLY A 169 5.60 -7.09 -6.25
CA GLY A 169 6.81 -7.21 -5.45
C GLY A 169 6.64 -6.70 -4.02
N GLU A 170 7.14 -7.47 -3.06
CA GLU A 170 7.00 -7.20 -1.62
C GLU A 170 7.53 -5.81 -1.23
N GLY A 171 8.69 -5.39 -1.75
CA GLY A 171 9.28 -4.08 -1.44
C GLY A 171 8.43 -2.90 -1.89
N ASN A 172 7.80 -2.99 -3.06
CA ASN A 172 6.94 -1.92 -3.58
C ASN A 172 5.66 -1.77 -2.75
N ILE A 173 5.07 -2.92 -2.38
CA ILE A 173 3.90 -2.95 -1.50
C ILE A 173 4.29 -2.43 -0.12
N ALA A 174 5.45 -2.84 0.41
CA ALA A 174 5.95 -2.40 1.71
C ALA A 174 6.17 -0.89 1.78
N ARG A 175 6.77 -0.29 0.73
CA ARG A 175 6.93 1.16 0.60
C ARG A 175 5.58 1.87 0.68
N PHE A 176 4.62 1.42 -0.13
CA PHE A 176 3.27 1.98 -0.14
C PHE A 176 2.62 1.93 1.25
N LEU A 177 2.61 0.76 1.90
CA LEU A 177 1.99 0.58 3.22
C LEU A 177 2.67 1.43 4.29
N PHE A 178 4.01 1.52 4.28
CA PHE A 178 4.73 2.35 5.25
C PHE A 178 4.50 3.84 5.03
N SER A 179 4.37 4.29 3.77
CA SER A 179 4.03 5.69 3.47
C SER A 179 2.68 6.11 4.04
N LEU A 180 1.74 5.18 4.23
CA LEU A 180 0.47 5.47 4.92
C LEU A 180 0.68 5.85 6.39
N LEU A 181 1.82 5.52 7.00
CA LEU A 181 2.15 5.97 8.36
C LEU A 181 2.51 7.47 8.42
N GLY A 182 2.65 8.15 7.29
CA GLY A 182 2.73 9.62 7.20
C GLY A 182 4.12 10.21 7.46
N ALA A 183 5.15 9.38 7.61
CA ALA A 183 6.53 9.87 7.75
C ALA A 183 6.99 10.61 6.49
N LYS A 184 7.46 11.85 6.65
CA LYS A 184 8.00 12.66 5.57
C LYS A 184 9.52 12.68 5.63
N HIS A 185 10.14 12.43 4.49
CA HIS A 185 11.60 12.42 4.36
C HIS A 185 12.05 13.36 3.25
N ASN A 186 13.23 13.96 3.40
CA ASN A 186 13.86 14.66 2.28
C ASN A 186 14.28 13.67 1.18
N ALA A 187 14.56 14.18 -0.02
CA ALA A 187 14.87 13.35 -1.19
C ALA A 187 16.04 12.37 -0.95
N VAL A 188 17.09 12.81 -0.24
CA VAL A 188 18.27 11.97 0.05
C VAL A 188 17.90 10.80 0.97
N THR A 189 17.15 11.08 2.03
CA THR A 189 16.74 10.08 3.02
C THR A 189 15.75 9.09 2.41
N ALA A 190 14.77 9.58 1.65
CA ALA A 190 13.81 8.73 0.95
C ALA A 190 14.51 7.76 -0.03
N THR A 191 15.44 8.28 -0.84
CA THR A 191 16.22 7.45 -1.78
C THR A 191 17.09 6.42 -1.06
N LEU A 192 17.67 6.79 0.08
CA LEU A 192 18.48 5.87 0.88
C LEU A 192 17.63 4.75 1.49
N ILE A 193 16.42 5.05 1.97
CA ILE A 193 15.44 4.05 2.43
C ILE A 193 15.13 3.08 1.29
N ASP A 194 14.83 3.60 0.09
CA ASP A 194 14.52 2.78 -1.08
C ASP A 194 15.69 1.87 -1.49
N SER A 195 16.91 2.41 -1.47
CA SER A 195 18.13 1.65 -1.75
C SER A 195 18.34 0.48 -0.77
N TRP A 196 18.05 0.67 0.51
CA TRP A 196 18.11 -0.40 1.50
C TRP A 196 17.03 -1.46 1.30
N VAL A 197 15.80 -1.06 0.94
CA VAL A 197 14.73 -2.02 0.61
C VAL A 197 15.14 -2.89 -0.58
N ASP A 198 15.70 -2.31 -1.64
CA ASP A 198 16.18 -3.07 -2.80
C ASP A 198 17.37 -3.96 -2.44
N THR A 199 18.31 -3.46 -1.63
CA THR A 199 19.45 -4.25 -1.14
C THR A 199 18.98 -5.46 -0.32
N ALA A 200 17.98 -5.28 0.55
CA ALA A 200 17.41 -6.36 1.34
C ALA A 200 16.77 -7.45 0.47
N LEU A 201 16.00 -7.08 -0.55
CA LEU A 201 15.29 -8.04 -1.38
C LEU A 201 16.20 -8.73 -2.40
N PHE A 202 17.02 -7.96 -3.11
CA PHE A 202 17.77 -8.48 -4.26
C PHE A 202 19.14 -9.05 -3.88
N GLN A 203 19.80 -8.51 -2.85
CA GLN A 203 21.14 -8.94 -2.46
C GLN A 203 21.14 -9.76 -1.16
N LEU A 204 20.33 -9.38 -0.17
CA LEU A 204 20.29 -10.10 1.09
C LEU A 204 19.41 -11.35 1.02
N HIS A 205 18.18 -11.23 0.50
CA HIS A 205 17.29 -12.37 0.34
C HIS A 205 17.66 -13.22 -0.88
N GLY A 206 17.70 -12.60 -2.07
CA GLY A 206 17.93 -13.29 -3.34
C GLY A 206 19.38 -13.51 -3.76
N GLY A 207 20.36 -12.96 -3.02
CA GLY A 207 21.77 -12.99 -3.43
C GLY A 207 22.55 -14.23 -2.98
N SER A 208 23.78 -14.32 -3.49
CA SER A 208 24.80 -15.31 -3.10
C SER A 208 25.31 -15.07 -1.67
N ASN A 209 25.98 -16.07 -1.09
CA ASN A 209 26.62 -15.92 0.24
C ASN A 209 27.64 -14.77 0.29
N LYS A 210 28.32 -14.47 -0.82
CA LYS A 210 29.26 -13.35 -0.91
C LYS A 210 28.55 -12.00 -0.85
N GLU A 211 27.42 -11.86 -1.55
CA GLU A 211 26.58 -10.67 -1.51
C GLU A 211 25.96 -10.49 -0.13
N LYS A 212 25.37 -11.55 0.45
CA LYS A 212 24.85 -11.54 1.82
C LYS A 212 25.89 -11.06 2.83
N ALA A 213 27.11 -11.60 2.76
CA ALA A 213 28.20 -11.20 3.64
C ALA A 213 28.62 -9.74 3.42
N ALA A 214 28.59 -9.23 2.19
CA ALA A 214 28.87 -7.83 1.88
C ALA A 214 27.78 -6.90 2.45
N VAL A 215 26.51 -7.24 2.28
CA VAL A 215 25.38 -6.51 2.85
C VAL A 215 25.48 -6.48 4.38
N LEU A 216 25.75 -7.61 5.04
CA LEU A 216 25.91 -7.67 6.49
C LEU A 216 27.06 -6.78 7.00
N ARG A 217 28.19 -6.72 6.28
CA ARG A 217 29.27 -5.78 6.61
C ARG A 217 28.83 -4.32 6.48
N GLY A 218 28.10 -3.99 5.41
CA GLY A 218 27.54 -2.65 5.19
C GLY A 218 26.55 -2.25 6.30
N MET A 219 25.61 -3.12 6.61
CA MET A 219 24.64 -2.93 7.71
C MET A 219 25.37 -2.71 9.04
N ASN A 220 26.38 -3.52 9.36
CA ASN A 220 27.13 -3.37 10.61
C ASN A 220 27.86 -2.03 10.71
N ALA A 221 28.42 -1.54 9.60
CA ALA A 221 29.09 -0.24 9.55
C ALA A 221 28.09 0.93 9.74
N THR A 222 26.90 0.82 9.15
CA THR A 222 25.82 1.82 9.31
C THR A 222 25.27 1.81 10.73
N LEU A 223 24.90 0.65 11.26
CA LEU A 223 24.32 0.47 12.59
C LEU A 223 25.33 0.68 13.74
N GLY A 224 26.62 0.79 13.42
CA GLY A 224 27.63 1.29 14.35
C GLY A 224 27.54 2.80 14.59
N LYS A 225 26.84 3.54 13.72
CA LYS A 225 26.71 5.01 13.75
C LYS A 225 25.28 5.47 14.08
N THR A 226 24.29 4.69 13.67
CA THR A 226 22.86 5.03 13.80
C THR A 226 22.09 3.89 14.45
N SER A 227 20.94 4.20 15.06
CA SER A 227 20.11 3.18 15.74
C SER A 227 19.35 2.28 14.76
N TRP A 228 19.02 2.81 13.59
CA TRP A 228 18.31 2.15 12.50
C TRP A 228 19.10 2.29 11.19
N LEU A 229 18.71 1.56 10.14
CA LEU A 229 19.43 1.55 8.86
C LEU A 229 19.48 2.93 8.20
N VAL A 230 18.48 3.77 8.45
CA VAL A 230 18.43 5.14 7.93
C VAL A 230 18.15 6.13 9.06
N GLY A 231 19.15 6.31 9.93
CA GLY A 231 19.12 7.31 11.00
C GLY A 231 18.59 6.78 12.33
N ASN A 232 17.85 7.62 13.04
CA ASN A 232 17.47 7.36 14.45
C ASN A 232 16.01 6.90 14.62
N GLU A 233 15.27 6.77 13.53
CA GLU A 233 13.89 6.29 13.52
C GLU A 233 13.76 5.04 12.65
N LEU A 234 12.80 4.19 12.99
CA LEU A 234 12.47 3.01 12.21
C LEU A 234 11.87 3.42 10.86
N THR A 235 12.31 2.77 9.79
CA THR A 235 11.78 2.96 8.44
C THR A 235 11.38 1.64 7.80
N VAL A 236 10.75 1.68 6.62
CA VAL A 236 10.47 0.47 5.83
C VAL A 236 11.75 -0.32 5.48
N ALA A 237 12.90 0.34 5.41
CA ALA A 237 14.18 -0.33 5.20
C ALA A 237 14.46 -1.35 6.32
N ASP A 238 14.20 -0.97 7.58
CA ASP A 238 14.41 -1.85 8.73
C ASP A 238 13.45 -3.05 8.70
N VAL A 239 12.17 -2.81 8.40
CA VAL A 239 11.15 -3.85 8.30
C VAL A 239 11.54 -4.90 7.25
N VAL A 240 11.87 -4.46 6.03
CA VAL A 240 12.18 -5.36 4.92
C VAL A 240 13.51 -6.07 5.12
N ALA A 241 14.55 -5.37 5.59
CA ALA A 241 15.86 -5.97 5.87
C ALA A 241 15.77 -7.02 6.99
N TRP A 242 14.99 -6.76 8.03
CA TRP A 242 14.79 -7.72 9.11
C TRP A 242 14.09 -8.97 8.59
N CYS A 243 13.03 -8.83 7.81
CA CYS A 243 12.32 -9.97 7.23
C CYS A 243 13.23 -10.80 6.31
N ALA A 244 14.03 -10.14 5.48
CA ALA A 244 15.00 -10.80 4.61
C ALA A 244 16.01 -11.64 5.42
N LEU A 245 16.48 -11.14 6.57
CA LEU A 245 17.38 -11.90 7.45
C LEU A 245 16.70 -13.11 8.09
N GLN A 246 15.48 -12.96 8.60
CA GLN A 246 14.75 -14.06 9.22
C GLN A 246 14.44 -15.19 8.22
N GLN A 247 14.15 -14.85 6.96
CA GLN A 247 13.83 -15.82 5.92
C GLN A 247 15.06 -16.49 5.30
N THR A 248 16.27 -15.92 5.44
CA THR A 248 17.49 -16.47 4.84
C THR A 248 18.22 -17.48 5.73
N GLY A 249 17.73 -17.74 6.94
CA GLY A 249 18.14 -18.87 7.79
C GLY A 249 19.58 -18.85 8.32
N GLY A 250 20.28 -17.70 8.25
CA GLY A 250 21.69 -17.60 8.61
C GLY A 250 21.97 -16.64 9.76
N THR A 251 21.81 -17.08 11.01
CA THR A 251 22.21 -16.30 12.20
C THR A 251 23.63 -16.60 12.69
N GLU A 252 24.33 -17.61 12.12
CA GLU A 252 25.55 -18.15 12.73
C GLU A 252 26.79 -17.24 12.66
N ALA A 253 26.73 -16.11 11.95
CA ALA A 253 27.79 -15.10 11.99
C ALA A 253 27.27 -13.68 11.73
N VAL A 254 26.18 -13.29 12.38
CA VAL A 254 25.66 -11.91 12.27
C VAL A 254 26.58 -10.96 13.05
N PRO A 255 27.09 -9.87 12.44
CA PRO A 255 27.93 -8.89 13.13
C PRO A 255 27.26 -8.24 14.35
N ALA A 256 28.04 -7.77 15.32
CA ALA A 256 27.54 -7.32 16.61
C ALA A 256 26.49 -6.20 16.55
N HIS A 257 26.67 -5.17 15.71
CA HIS A 257 25.69 -4.09 15.60
C HIS A 257 24.40 -4.55 14.92
N VAL A 258 24.51 -5.46 13.95
CA VAL A 258 23.34 -6.08 13.30
C VAL A 258 22.59 -6.96 14.30
N GLN A 259 23.30 -7.71 15.15
CA GLN A 259 22.68 -8.52 16.20
C GLN A 259 21.93 -7.65 17.23
N LYS A 260 22.51 -6.51 17.62
CA LYS A 260 21.83 -5.54 18.50
C LYS A 260 20.57 -4.99 17.84
N TRP A 261 20.65 -4.57 16.58
CA TRP A 261 19.52 -4.07 15.81
C TRP A 261 18.42 -5.12 15.62
N LEU A 262 18.76 -6.39 15.34
CA LEU A 262 17.78 -7.49 15.26
C LEU A 262 16.95 -7.60 16.55
N ARG A 263 17.61 -7.51 17.72
CA ARG A 263 16.92 -7.50 19.01
C ARG A 263 16.06 -6.26 19.20
N SER A 264 16.53 -5.09 18.77
CA SER A 264 15.73 -3.86 18.79
C SER A 264 14.45 -3.99 17.96
N CYS A 265 14.53 -4.58 16.77
CA CYS A 265 13.35 -4.91 15.95
C CYS A 265 12.43 -5.89 16.68
N GLU A 266 12.96 -7.01 17.21
CA GLU A 266 12.20 -8.06 17.88
C GLU A 266 11.51 -7.62 19.18
N ASN A 267 12.00 -6.55 19.81
CA ASN A 267 11.36 -5.93 20.98
C ASN A 267 10.06 -5.19 20.61
N LEU A 268 9.83 -4.87 19.33
CA LEU A 268 8.58 -4.28 18.87
C LEU A 268 7.54 -5.37 18.67
N ALA A 269 6.35 -5.18 19.23
CA ALA A 269 5.27 -6.17 19.20
C ALA A 269 4.91 -6.66 17.78
N PRO A 270 4.82 -5.79 16.74
CA PRO A 270 4.59 -6.21 15.36
C PRO A 270 5.60 -7.25 14.82
N PHE A 271 6.89 -7.04 15.07
CA PHE A 271 7.95 -7.93 14.63
C PHE A 271 7.90 -9.28 15.36
N ASN A 272 7.70 -9.24 16.68
CA ASN A 272 7.59 -10.45 17.49
C ASN A 272 6.38 -11.31 17.09
N ALA A 273 5.24 -10.68 16.82
CA ALA A 273 4.04 -11.35 16.34
C ALA A 273 4.27 -12.04 14.99
N ALA A 274 4.90 -11.35 14.03
CA ALA A 274 5.25 -11.92 12.74
C ALA A 274 6.25 -13.10 12.85
N LEU A 275 7.22 -13.02 13.77
CA LEU A 275 8.18 -14.12 14.01
C LEU A 275 7.49 -15.41 14.48
N LYS A 276 6.41 -15.29 15.27
CA LYS A 276 5.61 -16.45 15.71
C LYS A 276 4.86 -17.13 14.55
N LEU A 277 4.65 -16.43 13.44
CA LEU A 277 4.06 -17.02 12.23
C LEU A 277 5.08 -17.83 11.42
N LEU A 278 6.39 -17.59 11.60
CA LEU A 278 7.44 -18.37 10.95
C LEU A 278 7.71 -19.71 11.65
N LYS A 279 7.74 -19.70 12.98
CA LYS A 279 7.95 -20.90 13.81
C LYS A 279 6.76 -21.86 13.74
#